data_AF-A0A6S7B7P5-F1
#
_entry.id   AF-A0A6S7B7P5-F1
#
_cell.length_a   1.000
_cell.length_b   1.000
_cell.length_c   1.000
_cell.angle_alpha   90.00
_cell.angle_beta   90.00
_cell.angle_gamma   90.00
#
_symmetry.space_group_name_H-M   'P 1'
#
loop_
_entity.id
_entity.type
_entity.pdbx_description
1 polymer ?
#
loop_
_entity_poly.entity_id
_entity_poly.type
_entity_poly.pdbx_seq_one_letter_code
_entity_poly.pdbx_strand_id
1 'polypeptide(L)'
;MSTSPISAAQPNASGQTSSARIIFASFIGTAIEFYDFYVYATAAALVIGPVFFPHSSATAQALSAFVTFGIAFIARPIGSFLFGHFGDRIGRKSTLVAWA
;
A
#
# COMPACT_ATOMS: atom_id res chain seq x y z
N MET A 1 -7.92 -33.87 53.55
CA MET A 1 -7.50 -32.51 53.12
C MET A 1 -7.28 -32.55 51.62
N SER A 2 -8.31 -32.22 50.84
CA SER A 2 -8.26 -32.21 49.38
C SER A 2 -8.15 -30.77 48.93
N THR A 3 -6.97 -30.34 48.50
CA THR A 3 -6.75 -29.02 47.92
C THR A 3 -7.14 -29.05 46.45
N SER A 4 -8.28 -28.45 46.11
CA SER A 4 -8.66 -28.19 44.72
C SER A 4 -7.65 -27.20 44.11
N PRO A 5 -7.08 -27.47 42.92
CA PRO A 5 -6.26 -26.48 42.24
C PRO A 5 -7.15 -25.34 41.75
N ILE A 6 -6.77 -24.11 42.10
CA ILE A 6 -7.36 -22.89 41.56
C ILE A 6 -7.03 -22.85 40.08
N SER A 7 -8.04 -23.06 39.23
CA SER A 7 -7.94 -22.89 37.79
C SER A 7 -7.57 -21.42 37.52
N ALA A 8 -6.32 -21.19 37.10
CA ALA A 8 -5.84 -19.88 36.74
C ALA A 8 -6.70 -19.34 35.59
N ALA A 9 -7.41 -18.24 35.83
CA ALA A 9 -8.15 -17.51 34.82
C ALA A 9 -7.19 -17.14 33.68
N GLN A 10 -7.35 -17.80 32.53
CA GLN A 10 -6.68 -17.45 31.29
C GLN A 10 -7.08 -16.01 30.94
N PRO A 11 -6.12 -15.09 30.67
CA PRO A 11 -6.46 -13.73 30.27
C PRO A 11 -7.23 -13.79 28.95
N ASN A 12 -8.45 -13.24 28.97
CA ASN A 12 -9.35 -13.17 27.82
C ASN A 12 -8.63 -12.63 26.58
N ALA A 13 -8.81 -13.35 25.49
CA ALA A 13 -8.30 -13.05 24.15
C ALA A 13 -8.46 -11.56 23.79
N SER A 14 -7.35 -10.93 23.43
CA SER A 14 -7.33 -9.68 22.66
C SER A 14 -8.30 -9.82 21.48
N GLY A 15 -9.30 -8.94 21.39
CA GLY A 15 -10.42 -9.03 20.45
C GLY A 15 -9.98 -9.48 19.06
N GLN A 16 -10.40 -10.68 18.67
CA GLN A 16 -10.08 -11.26 17.37
C GLN A 16 -10.76 -10.40 16.29
N THR A 17 -9.99 -9.60 15.56
CA THR A 17 -10.50 -8.90 14.38
C THR A 17 -11.05 -9.92 13.40
N SER A 18 -12.34 -9.79 13.05
CA SER A 18 -13.01 -10.69 12.11
C SER A 18 -12.24 -10.78 10.79
N SER A 19 -11.97 -12.00 10.31
CA SER A 19 -11.29 -12.25 9.04
C SER A 19 -11.97 -11.56 7.86
N ALA A 20 -13.30 -11.43 7.89
CA ALA A 20 -14.06 -10.71 6.87
C ALA A 20 -13.69 -9.22 6.82
N ARG A 21 -13.46 -8.60 7.98
CA ARG A 21 -12.99 -7.20 8.06
C ARG A 21 -11.58 -7.05 7.49
N ILE A 22 -10.70 -8.01 7.74
CA ILE A 22 -9.32 -8.00 7.21
C ILE A 22 -9.35 -8.10 5.67
N ILE A 23 -10.10 -9.05 5.13
CA ILE A 23 -10.22 -9.24 3.67
C ILE A 23 -10.79 -7.98 3.01
N PHE A 24 -11.85 -7.41 3.60
CA PHE A 24 -12.46 -6.19 3.06
C PHE A 24 -11.49 -4.99 3.11
N ALA A 25 -10.76 -4.80 4.21
CA ALA A 25 -9.76 -3.75 4.32
C ALA A 25 -8.65 -3.90 3.27
N SER A 26 -8.15 -5.12 3.06
CA SER A 26 -7.15 -5.40 2.00
C SER A 26 -7.70 -5.12 0.60
N PHE A 27 -8.97 -5.46 0.35
CA PHE A 27 -9.62 -5.19 -0.93
C PHE A 27 -9.76 -3.69 -1.20
N ILE A 28 -10.22 -2.91 -0.22
CA ILE A 28 -10.35 -1.45 -0.37
C ILE A 28 -8.99 -0.79 -0.59
N GLY A 29 -7.96 -1.20 0.16
CA GLY A 29 -6.60 -0.70 -0.07
C GLY A 29 -6.14 -0.98 -1.50
N THR A 30 -6.33 -2.21 -1.97
CA THR A 30 -6.02 -2.59 -3.35
C THR A 30 -6.80 -1.75 -4.36
N ALA A 31 -8.09 -1.52 -4.14
CA ALA A 31 -8.94 -0.74 -5.03
C ALA A 31 -8.49 0.74 -5.12
N ILE A 32 -8.12 1.37 -4.00
CA ILE A 32 -7.62 2.74 -3.97
C ILE A 32 -6.30 2.84 -4.74
N GLU A 33 -5.40 1.89 -4.56
CA GLU A 33 -4.17 1.83 -5.35
C GLU A 33 -4.45 1.70 -6.85
N PHE A 34 -5.38 0.85 -7.28
CA PHE A 34 -5.73 0.76 -8.70
C PHE A 34 -6.39 2.04 -9.23
N TYR A 35 -7.23 2.68 -8.40
CA TYR A 35 -7.89 3.93 -8.75
C TYR A 35 -6.89 5.05 -9.04
N ASP A 36 -5.95 5.29 -8.12
CA ASP A 36 -4.93 6.34 -8.28
C ASP A 36 -4.07 6.11 -9.54
N PHE A 37 -3.64 4.87 -9.78
CA PHE A 37 -2.88 4.52 -10.99
C PHE A 37 -3.66 4.76 -12.27
N TYR A 38 -4.97 4.49 -12.27
CA TYR A 38 -5.81 4.69 -13.46
C TYR A 38 -6.04 6.18 -13.73
N VAL A 39 -6.28 6.97 -12.68
CA VAL A 39 -6.39 8.43 -12.79
C VAL A 39 -5.07 9.03 -13.30
N TYR A 40 -3.93 8.59 -12.77
CA TYR A 40 -2.63 9.05 -13.26
C TYR A 40 -2.37 8.61 -14.70
N ALA A 41 -2.69 7.37 -15.08
CA ALA A 41 -2.50 6.87 -16.45
C ALA A 41 -3.33 7.67 -17.46
N THR A 42 -4.59 7.96 -17.13
CA THR A 42 -5.46 8.78 -17.98
C THR A 42 -4.97 10.22 -18.04
N ALA A 43 -4.49 10.80 -16.94
CA ALA A 43 -3.83 12.10 -16.94
C ALA A 43 -2.55 12.09 -17.80
N ALA A 44 -1.73 11.03 -17.72
CA ALA A 44 -0.50 10.87 -18.51
C ALA A 44 -0.79 10.85 -20.01
N ALA A 45 -1.84 10.14 -20.40
CA ALA A 45 -2.25 10.02 -21.81
C ALA A 45 -2.84 11.32 -22.37
N LEU A 46 -3.54 12.12 -21.55
CA LEU A 46 -4.35 13.23 -22.04
C LEU A 46 -3.80 14.62 -21.72
N VAL A 47 -3.10 14.79 -20.59
CA VAL A 47 -2.81 16.11 -20.02
C VAL A 47 -1.35 16.31 -19.66
N ILE A 48 -0.69 15.33 -19.03
CA ILE A 48 0.67 15.53 -18.46
C ILE A 48 1.69 15.87 -19.55
N GLY A 49 1.62 15.21 -20.71
CA GLY A 49 2.51 15.44 -21.86
C GLY A 49 2.66 16.92 -22.21
N PRO A 50 1.61 17.60 -22.70
CA PRO A 50 1.68 18.99 -23.11
C PRO A 50 1.81 20.00 -21.97
N VAL A 51 1.41 19.64 -20.73
CA VAL A 51 1.46 20.56 -19.58
C VAL A 51 2.86 20.64 -18.97
N PHE A 52 3.58 19.52 -18.89
CA PHE A 52 4.86 19.45 -18.17
C PHE A 52 6.09 19.33 -19.07
N PHE A 53 5.96 18.86 -20.32
CA PHE A 53 7.09 18.63 -21.21
C PHE A 53 7.18 19.67 -22.34
N PRO A 54 8.41 20.06 -22.78
CA PRO A 54 8.60 21.10 -23.80
C PRO A 54 7.89 20.81 -25.12
N HIS A 55 7.44 21.87 -25.83
CA HIS A 55 6.73 21.80 -27.12
C HIS A 55 7.62 21.41 -28.32
N SER A 56 8.58 20.50 -28.14
CA SER A 56 9.45 20.04 -29.23
C SER A 56 8.75 19.07 -30.18
N SER A 57 8.01 18.08 -29.65
CA SER A 57 7.21 17.12 -30.43
C SER A 57 6.14 16.47 -29.56
N ALA A 58 4.91 16.37 -30.07
CA ALA A 58 3.79 15.74 -29.36
C ALA A 58 4.10 14.28 -28.99
N THR A 59 4.82 13.55 -29.84
CA THR A 59 5.24 12.17 -29.55
C THR A 59 6.25 12.11 -28.41
N ALA A 60 7.22 13.04 -28.38
CA ALA A 60 8.23 13.10 -27.32
C ALA A 60 7.60 13.46 -25.97
N GLN A 61 6.61 14.36 -25.95
CA GLN A 61 5.84 14.71 -24.76
C GLN A 61 5.05 13.51 -24.21
N ALA A 62 4.31 12.81 -25.06
CA ALA A 62 3.55 11.63 -24.67
C ALA A 62 4.48 10.53 -24.15
N LEU A 63 5.60 10.26 -24.84
CA LEU A 63 6.58 9.28 -24.41
C LEU A 63 7.14 9.63 -23.03
N SER A 64 7.48 10.89 -22.80
CA SER A 64 8.02 11.33 -21.50
C SER A 64 6.98 11.18 -20.38
N ALA A 65 5.71 11.54 -20.63
CA ALA A 65 4.63 11.35 -19.67
C ALA A 65 4.40 9.87 -19.31
N PHE A 66 4.43 8.98 -20.31
CA PHE A 66 4.34 7.54 -20.09
C PHE A 66 5.58 6.96 -19.40
N VAL A 67 6.77 7.49 -19.64
CA VAL A 67 7.99 7.10 -18.91
C VAL A 67 7.85 7.46 -17.44
N THR A 68 7.36 8.65 -17.11
CA THR A 68 7.10 9.04 -15.72
C THR A 68 6.08 8.11 -15.06
N PHE A 69 4.99 7.77 -15.77
CA PHE A 69 4.05 6.75 -15.29
C PHE A 69 4.72 5.37 -15.11
N GLY A 70 5.60 4.99 -16.04
CA GLY A 70 6.37 3.74 -16.01
C GLY A 70 7.27 3.60 -14.78
N ILE A 71 7.82 4.70 -14.25
CA ILE A 71 8.62 4.69 -13.02
C ILE A 71 7.83 4.10 -11.85
N ALA A 72 6.52 4.33 -11.78
CA ALA A 72 5.68 3.82 -10.72
C ALA A 72 5.62 2.28 -10.68
N PHE A 73 5.80 1.61 -11.82
CA PHE A 73 5.88 0.14 -11.89
C PHE A 73 7.19 -0.42 -11.32
N ILE A 74 8.25 0.38 -11.29
CA ILE A 74 9.53 0.00 -10.67
C ILE A 74 9.52 0.40 -9.18
N ALA A 75 8.97 1.57 -8.87
CA ALA A 75 8.85 2.06 -7.51
C ALA A 75 8.04 1.11 -6.62
N ARG A 76 6.98 0.47 -7.15
CA ARG A 76 6.14 -0.49 -6.41
C ARG A 76 6.90 -1.73 -5.90
N PRO A 77 7.60 -2.52 -6.74
CA PRO A 77 8.44 -3.63 -6.30
C PRO A 77 9.54 -3.23 -5.33
N ILE A 78 10.15 -2.06 -5.56
CA ILE A 78 11.20 -1.56 -4.66
C ILE A 78 10.60 -1.20 -3.30
N GLY A 79 9.47 -0.50 -3.30
CA GLY A 79 8.71 -0.18 -2.09
C GLY A 79 8.30 -1.44 -1.34
N SER A 80 7.71 -2.42 -2.01
CA SER A 80 7.28 -3.67 -1.36
C SER A 80 8.45 -4.50 -0.83
N PHE A 81 9.60 -4.52 -1.51
CA PHE A 81 10.81 -5.17 -1.02
C PHE A 81 11.31 -4.48 0.26
N LEU A 82 11.41 -3.15 0.25
CA LEU A 82 11.84 -2.38 1.42
C LEU A 82 10.84 -2.52 2.58
N PHE A 83 9.57 -2.19 2.36
CA PHE A 83 8.53 -2.24 3.39
C PHE A 83 8.22 -3.66 3.87
N GLY A 84 8.34 -4.67 3.01
CA GLY A 84 8.26 -6.08 3.40
C GLY A 84 9.42 -6.47 4.30
N HIS A 85 10.66 -6.14 3.91
CA HIS A 85 11.85 -6.45 4.70
C HIS A 85 11.86 -5.73 6.06
N PHE A 86 11.55 -4.43 6.08
CA PHE A 86 11.46 -3.65 7.31
C PHE A 86 10.24 -4.06 8.14
N GLY A 87 9.11 -4.41 7.52
CA GLY A 87 7.90 -4.90 8.18
C GLY A 87 8.11 -6.21 8.94
N ASP A 88 8.89 -7.14 8.36
CA ASP A 88 9.24 -8.41 8.98
C ASP A 88 10.26 -8.26 10.12
N ARG A 89 11.15 -7.25 10.06
CA ARG A 89 12.18 -7.02 11.09
C ARG A 89 11.77 -6.10 12.24
N ILE A 90 10.90 -5.11 12.02
CA ILE A 90 10.61 -4.04 13.01
C ILE A 90 9.32 -4.28 13.83
N GLY A 91 8.49 -5.25 13.43
CA GLY A 91 7.33 -5.68 14.22
C GLY A 91 6.10 -4.78 14.03
N ARG A 92 4.97 -5.45 13.77
CA ARG A 92 3.61 -4.97 13.44
C ARG A 92 3.06 -3.70 14.12
N LYS A 93 3.65 -3.21 15.21
CA LYS A 93 3.15 -2.04 15.97
C LYS A 93 3.91 -0.74 15.68
N SER A 94 5.18 -0.79 15.28
CA SER A 94 5.98 0.43 15.11
C SER A 94 5.76 1.12 13.75
N THR A 95 5.36 0.38 12.71
CA THR A 95 5.14 0.95 11.38
C THR A 95 3.85 1.79 11.29
N LEU A 96 2.87 1.53 12.16
CA LEU A 96 1.60 2.28 12.21
C LEU A 96 1.71 3.65 12.89
N VAL A 97 2.68 3.84 13.80
CA VAL A 97 2.81 5.08 14.59
C VAL A 97 3.78 6.08 13.94
N ALA A 98 4.72 5.62 13.11
CA ALA A 98 5.65 6.51 12.42
C ALA A 98 5.01 7.26 11.22
N TRP A 99 3.79 6.89 10.82
CA TRP A 99 3.11 7.39 9.61
C TRP A 99 1.62 7.74 9.85
N ALA A 100 1.25 8.02 11.10
CA ALA A 100 0.00 8.72 11.44
C ALA A 100 0.33 10.20 11.68
#